data_AF-A0A0C3NEA7-F1
#
_entry.id   AF-A0A0C3NEA7-F1
#
_cell.length_a   1.000
_cell.length_b   1.000
_cell.length_c   1.000
_cell.angle_alpha   90.00
_cell.angle_beta   90.00
_cell.angle_gamma   90.00
#
_symmetry.space_group_name_H-M   'P 1'
#
loop_
_entity.id
_entity.type
_entity.pdbx_description
1 polymer ?
#
loop_
_entity_poly.entity_id
_entity_poly.type
_entity_poly.pdbx_seq_one_letter_code
_entity_poly.pdbx_strand_id
1 'polypeptide(L)'
;MILICFYSILFCILSCSDNINEIKPQDNKAQNEVQLKNGMLIISNYKVLEAIINGKQSINYDPFIMTFRSQRDVMDEIIEAESGQIDYLRTLNEVDLEKAIKHSKLYYKYLKEDFIKEVFYNDGSTSYDLNLATPYYAKVLNEKGYFAVGDTIYQVTPKYLKIWIGGDINRYTELNNYTSSDESRRIFVTDYSQKDTSIEEPLTRTTYPITFYNITKGVYGISPYNERVVVIFYDKTNLLIAQHGYTRETYCRAIGQEPIPGTNSYSFKVINYSYNFMFGTQTAGVNDSFQQRGDALGYDDYYTVYLPYKMVVAGKTILESTDEFPYLSWFECIIYRITRVDESSTFQLRVAFRGERQTPTSGPFFYTFVNGSSVPPVDGGILEELIP
;
A
#
# COMPACT_ATOMS: atom_id res chain seq x y z
N MET A 1 -14.01 -73.49 14.14
CA MET A 1 -14.73 -72.76 13.08
C MET A 1 -14.46 -71.27 13.30
N ILE A 2 -13.72 -70.52 12.48
CA ILE A 2 -13.35 -70.71 11.05
C ILE A 2 -14.64 -70.76 10.21
N LEU A 3 -14.98 -69.82 9.31
CA LEU A 3 -14.16 -68.77 8.65
C LEU A 3 -15.01 -67.68 7.92
N ILE A 4 -14.54 -66.42 7.82
CA ILE A 4 -14.78 -65.39 6.74
C ILE A 4 -16.26 -64.96 6.42
N CYS A 5 -16.65 -63.76 5.96
CA CYS A 5 -16.05 -62.61 5.22
C CYS A 5 -16.38 -61.27 5.96
N PHE A 6 -15.54 -60.20 5.95
CA PHE A 6 -15.50 -59.08 4.98
C PHE A 6 -16.89 -58.53 4.55
N TYR A 7 -17.21 -57.23 4.54
CA TYR A 7 -16.51 -55.94 4.72
C TYR A 7 -17.47 -54.95 5.46
N SER A 8 -17.15 -53.72 5.91
CA SER A 8 -15.95 -52.87 5.71
C SER A 8 -15.59 -51.97 6.92
N ILE A 9 -14.65 -51.06 6.69
CA ILE A 9 -13.99 -50.08 7.56
C ILE A 9 -14.86 -48.85 7.90
N LEU A 10 -15.00 -48.51 9.19
CA LEU A 10 -15.21 -47.13 9.67
C LEU A 10 -14.72 -46.99 11.13
N PHE A 11 -14.18 -45.81 11.50
CA PHE A 11 -13.84 -45.34 12.85
C PHE A 11 -12.99 -46.22 13.79
N CYS A 12 -11.70 -45.86 13.88
CA CYS A 12 -10.84 -45.76 15.09
C CYS A 12 -9.53 -45.05 14.64
N ILE A 13 -8.65 -44.46 15.46
CA ILE A 13 -8.42 -44.54 16.91
C ILE A 13 -8.23 -43.13 17.49
N LEU A 14 -8.60 -42.91 18.75
CA LEU A 14 -8.06 -41.85 19.61
C LEU A 14 -7.49 -42.51 20.88
N SER A 15 -6.33 -42.06 21.38
CA SER A 15 -5.69 -42.51 22.64
C SER A 15 -5.10 -43.94 22.63
N CYS A 16 -3.98 -44.29 23.28
CA CYS A 16 -2.76 -43.57 23.70
C CYS A 16 -1.72 -44.62 24.18
N SER A 17 -0.42 -44.42 23.91
CA SER A 17 0.66 -44.52 24.92
C SER A 17 2.08 -44.28 24.35
N ASP A 18 2.76 -43.33 25.01
CA ASP A 18 4.18 -43.29 25.39
C ASP A 18 5.34 -43.36 24.37
N ASN A 19 6.43 -42.66 24.74
CA ASN A 19 7.78 -42.72 24.17
C ASN A 19 8.01 -42.16 22.74
N ILE A 20 7.52 -40.93 22.50
CA ILE A 20 8.37 -39.93 21.84
C ILE A 20 8.91 -39.03 22.94
N ASN A 21 10.24 -38.91 23.05
CA ASN A 21 10.87 -38.10 24.11
C ASN A 21 10.38 -36.64 24.06
N GLU A 22 10.12 -36.06 25.22
CA GLU A 22 10.01 -34.61 25.36
C GLU A 22 11.34 -33.96 24.95
N ILE A 23 11.45 -33.54 23.69
CA ILE A 23 12.29 -32.39 23.36
C ILE A 23 11.57 -31.19 23.96
N LYS A 24 11.76 -31.00 25.28
CA LYS A 24 11.43 -29.75 25.94
C LYS A 24 12.08 -28.64 25.13
N PRO A 25 11.36 -27.58 24.74
CA PRO A 25 12.01 -26.39 24.25
C PRO A 25 13.05 -25.98 25.30
N GLN A 26 14.34 -26.00 24.93
CA GLN A 26 15.27 -25.15 25.65
C GLN A 26 14.77 -23.72 25.49
N ASP A 27 14.92 -22.90 26.53
CA ASP A 27 14.68 -21.46 26.46
C ASP A 27 15.71 -20.82 25.50
N ASN A 28 15.45 -20.99 24.20
CA ASN A 28 16.15 -20.34 23.12
C ASN A 28 15.91 -18.84 23.29
N LYS A 29 16.91 -18.17 23.87
CA LYS A 29 17.02 -16.71 24.01
C LYS A 29 16.32 -16.02 22.85
N ALA A 30 15.34 -15.17 23.16
CA ALA A 30 14.43 -14.54 22.21
C ALA A 30 15.13 -14.26 20.87
N GLN A 31 14.81 -15.08 19.87
CA GLN A 31 15.55 -15.11 18.61
C GLN A 31 15.15 -13.86 17.81
N ASN A 32 15.95 -12.79 17.92
CA ASN A 32 15.64 -11.46 17.39
C ASN A 32 14.97 -11.56 16.00
N GLU A 33 13.67 -11.30 15.98
CA GLU A 33 12.79 -11.51 14.81
C GLU A 33 13.14 -10.57 13.64
N VAL A 34 13.91 -9.53 13.94
CA VAL A 34 14.53 -8.60 12.99
C VAL A 34 16.00 -8.44 13.36
N GLN A 35 16.89 -8.40 12.37
CA GLN A 35 18.32 -8.11 12.52
C GLN A 35 18.72 -6.99 11.57
N LEU A 36 19.66 -6.14 11.96
CA LEU A 36 20.26 -5.13 11.10
C LEU A 36 21.65 -5.59 10.66
N LYS A 37 21.89 -5.71 9.35
CA LYS A 37 23.23 -6.00 8.79
C LYS A 37 23.46 -5.16 7.54
N ASN A 38 24.67 -4.61 7.37
CA ASN A 38 25.08 -3.84 6.18
C ASN A 38 24.12 -2.67 5.82
N GLY A 39 23.44 -2.09 6.83
CA GLY A 39 22.43 -1.05 6.66
C GLY A 39 21.05 -1.53 6.17
N MET A 40 20.77 -2.84 6.20
CA MET A 40 19.55 -3.47 5.71
C MET A 40 18.88 -4.29 6.84
N LEU A 41 17.55 -4.21 6.97
CA LEU A 41 16.80 -5.10 7.85
C LEU A 41 16.69 -6.49 7.23
N ILE A 42 16.93 -7.51 8.06
CA ILE A 42 16.68 -8.92 7.77
C ILE A 42 15.59 -9.37 8.72
N ILE A 43 14.41 -9.60 8.19
CA ILE A 43 13.22 -9.99 8.94
C ILE A 43 13.12 -11.52 8.90
N SER A 44 12.82 -12.16 10.04
CA SER A 44 12.86 -13.61 10.18
C SER A 44 11.85 -14.36 9.31
N ASN A 45 10.67 -13.77 9.06
CA ASN A 45 9.59 -14.38 8.28
C ASN A 45 8.51 -13.35 7.86
N TYR A 46 7.64 -13.73 6.92
CA TYR A 46 6.60 -12.85 6.37
C TYR A 46 5.52 -12.40 7.36
N LYS A 47 5.24 -13.17 8.43
CA LYS A 47 4.26 -12.76 9.46
C LYS A 47 4.79 -11.57 10.28
N VAL A 48 6.10 -11.55 10.57
CA VAL A 48 6.77 -10.42 11.22
C VAL A 48 6.85 -9.22 10.28
N LEU A 49 7.13 -9.44 8.98
CA LEU A 49 7.08 -8.40 7.95
C LEU A 49 5.69 -7.72 7.89
N GLU A 50 4.63 -8.52 7.80
CA GLU A 50 3.25 -8.03 7.80
C GLU A 50 2.93 -7.25 9.09
N ALA A 51 3.30 -7.79 10.26
CA ALA A 51 3.05 -7.13 11.54
C ALA A 51 3.76 -5.77 11.64
N ILE A 52 5.00 -5.67 11.15
CA ILE A 52 5.77 -4.41 11.13
C ILE A 52 5.10 -3.37 10.23
N ILE A 53 4.86 -3.71 8.96
CA ILE A 53 4.41 -2.70 7.99
C ILE A 53 2.97 -2.25 8.32
N ASN A 54 2.14 -3.18 8.80
CA ASN A 54 0.77 -2.89 9.26
C ASN A 54 0.72 -2.24 10.66
N GLY A 55 1.86 -1.86 11.26
CA GLY A 55 1.94 -1.11 12.52
C GLY A 55 1.56 -1.91 13.77
N LYS A 56 1.40 -3.23 13.66
CA LYS A 56 1.06 -4.16 14.75
C LYS A 56 2.29 -4.56 15.59
N GLN A 57 3.50 -4.33 15.07
CA GLN A 57 4.78 -4.63 15.71
C GLN A 57 5.78 -3.49 15.43
N SER A 58 6.50 -3.04 16.46
CA SER A 58 7.60 -2.09 16.29
C SER A 58 8.90 -2.79 15.89
N ILE A 59 9.76 -2.09 15.14
CA ILE A 59 11.06 -2.62 14.71
C ILE A 59 12.06 -2.49 15.87
N ASN A 60 12.00 -3.43 16.80
CA ASN A 60 12.82 -3.40 18.01
C ASN A 60 14.23 -3.98 17.73
N TYR A 61 15.18 -3.10 17.40
CA TYR A 61 16.61 -3.42 17.24
C TYR A 61 17.43 -2.78 18.38
N ASP A 62 18.63 -3.33 18.65
CA ASP A 62 19.51 -2.82 19.71
C ASP A 62 19.98 -1.38 19.38
N PRO A 63 19.59 -0.36 20.16
CA PRO A 63 19.87 1.04 19.83
C PRO A 63 21.34 1.43 20.03
N PHE A 64 22.17 0.58 20.64
CA PHE A 64 23.57 0.88 20.93
C PHE A 64 24.54 0.55 19.79
N ILE A 65 24.07 -0.07 18.69
CA ILE A 65 24.95 -0.63 17.65
C ILE A 65 24.85 0.11 16.31
N MET A 66 23.65 0.29 15.75
CA MET A 66 23.37 1.12 14.56
C MET A 66 21.88 1.51 14.56
N THR A 67 21.57 2.79 14.30
CA THR A 67 20.20 3.20 13.95
C THR A 67 19.87 2.79 12.52
N PHE A 68 18.76 2.08 12.34
CA PHE A 68 18.15 1.88 11.03
C PHE A 68 17.20 3.06 10.74
N ARG A 69 17.38 3.71 9.59
CA ARG A 69 16.51 4.77 9.09
C ARG A 69 15.77 4.24 7.86
N SER A 70 14.46 4.09 8.00
CA SER A 70 13.56 3.63 6.95
C SER A 70 13.22 4.75 5.98
N GLN A 71 12.79 4.43 4.75
CA GLN A 71 12.29 5.47 3.83
C GLN A 71 11.03 6.15 4.35
N ARG A 72 10.26 5.48 5.21
CA ARG A 72 9.13 6.10 5.90
C ARG A 72 9.61 7.12 6.93
N ASP A 73 10.66 6.82 7.69
CA ASP A 73 11.24 7.74 8.68
C ASP A 73 11.75 9.02 7.98
N VAL A 74 12.41 8.86 6.82
CA VAL A 74 12.81 9.99 5.96
C VAL A 74 11.61 10.84 5.52
N MET A 75 10.48 10.21 5.18
CA MET A 75 9.26 10.91 4.77
C MET A 75 8.60 11.64 5.96
N ASP A 76 8.53 11.01 7.12
CA ASP A 76 8.03 11.63 8.35
C ASP A 76 8.92 12.85 8.75
N GLU A 77 10.25 12.77 8.60
CA GLU A 77 11.17 13.91 8.79
C GLU A 77 10.98 15.03 7.75
N ILE A 78 10.70 14.71 6.48
CA ILE A 78 10.36 15.73 5.46
C ILE A 78 9.10 16.47 5.88
N ILE A 79 8.08 15.74 6.34
CA ILE A 79 6.78 16.32 6.71
C ILE A 79 6.86 17.16 7.99
N GLU A 80 7.66 16.75 8.98
CA GLU A 80 7.96 17.59 10.15
C GLU A 80 8.65 18.91 9.73
N ALA A 81 9.62 18.84 8.80
CA ALA A 81 10.31 20.01 8.28
C ALA A 81 9.42 20.91 7.39
N GLU A 82 8.51 20.35 6.59
CA GLU A 82 7.50 21.12 5.86
C GLU A 82 6.50 21.78 6.82
N SER A 83 6.04 21.08 7.85
CA SER A 83 5.13 21.62 8.88
C SER A 83 5.76 22.82 9.59
N GLY A 84 7.02 22.71 10.04
CA GLY A 84 7.77 23.83 10.59
C GLY A 84 8.03 24.98 9.61
N GLN A 85 8.19 24.69 8.31
CA GLN A 85 8.31 25.72 7.28
C GLN A 85 6.97 26.44 7.04
N ILE A 86 5.86 25.71 7.02
CA ILE A 86 4.50 26.26 6.87
C ILE A 86 4.17 27.19 8.03
N ASP A 87 4.47 26.79 9.28
CA ASP A 87 4.24 27.62 10.45
C ASP A 87 5.13 28.88 10.46
N TYR A 88 6.37 28.80 9.99
CA TYR A 88 7.17 29.99 9.71
C TYR A 88 6.51 30.91 8.67
N LEU A 89 6.06 30.37 7.53
CA LEU A 89 5.42 31.15 6.47
C LEU A 89 4.12 31.82 6.94
N ARG A 90 3.37 31.18 7.84
CA ARG A 90 2.17 31.74 8.50
C ARG A 90 2.45 32.97 9.37
N THR A 91 3.71 33.21 9.78
CA THR A 91 4.09 34.43 10.55
C THR A 91 4.43 35.64 9.68
N LEU A 92 4.55 35.47 8.36
CA LEU A 92 5.00 36.53 7.46
C LEU A 92 3.86 37.42 6.99
N ASN A 93 4.17 38.71 6.77
CA ASN A 93 3.32 39.59 5.98
C ASN A 93 3.44 39.24 4.48
N GLU A 94 2.49 39.69 3.67
CA GLU A 94 2.42 39.41 2.22
C GLU A 94 3.73 39.71 1.47
N VAL A 95 4.34 40.87 1.75
CA VAL A 95 5.54 41.36 1.06
C VAL A 95 6.78 40.51 1.39
N ASP A 96 6.88 39.96 2.59
CA ASP A 96 7.97 39.02 2.95
C ASP A 96 7.63 37.58 2.56
N LEU A 97 6.34 37.21 2.57
CA LEU A 97 5.85 35.91 2.12
C LEU A 97 6.09 35.67 0.62
N GLU A 98 5.96 36.70 -0.22
CA GLU A 98 6.32 36.65 -1.65
C GLU A 98 7.79 36.27 -1.90
N LYS A 99 8.69 36.70 -1.01
CA LYS A 99 10.15 36.50 -1.12
C LYS A 99 10.65 35.26 -0.39
N ALA A 100 9.83 34.69 0.49
CA ALA A 100 10.21 33.56 1.33
C ALA A 100 10.35 32.27 0.52
N ILE A 101 11.32 31.45 0.91
CA ILE A 101 11.48 30.08 0.40
C ILE A 101 10.24 29.28 0.83
N LYS A 102 9.58 28.61 -0.11
CA LYS A 102 8.25 28.02 0.12
C LYS A 102 8.28 26.63 0.77
N HIS A 103 9.26 25.81 0.40
CA HIS A 103 9.47 24.49 0.99
C HIS A 103 10.72 24.46 1.86
N SER A 104 10.81 23.47 2.73
CA SER A 104 11.95 23.20 3.59
C SER A 104 13.20 22.80 2.79
N LYS A 105 14.36 22.87 3.46
CA LYS A 105 15.61 22.39 2.88
C LYS A 105 15.63 20.86 2.66
N LEU A 106 14.83 20.10 3.43
CA LEU A 106 14.73 18.65 3.25
C LEU A 106 13.89 18.30 2.02
N TYR A 107 12.77 18.98 1.77
CA TYR A 107 12.00 18.85 0.54
C TYR A 107 12.88 19.03 -0.70
N TYR A 108 13.56 20.18 -0.83
CA TYR A 108 14.40 20.45 -2.01
C TYR A 108 15.60 19.50 -2.13
N LYS A 109 16.12 18.96 -1.03
CA LYS A 109 17.14 17.91 -1.05
C LYS A 109 16.57 16.62 -1.64
N TYR A 110 15.50 16.10 -1.06
CA TYR A 110 14.97 14.78 -1.43
C TYR A 110 14.21 14.77 -2.76
N LEU A 111 13.68 15.91 -3.21
CA LEU A 111 13.20 16.08 -4.58
C LEU A 111 14.34 16.01 -5.60
N LYS A 112 15.50 16.61 -5.30
CA LYS A 112 16.69 16.57 -6.16
C LYS A 112 17.38 15.19 -6.16
N GLU A 113 17.21 14.41 -5.10
CA GLU A 113 17.74 13.05 -4.96
C GLU A 113 16.79 11.97 -5.53
N ASP A 114 15.75 12.36 -6.28
CA ASP A 114 14.69 11.49 -6.82
C ASP A 114 13.98 10.62 -5.74
N PHE A 115 14.02 11.03 -4.48
CA PHE A 115 13.48 10.27 -3.33
C PHE A 115 11.99 10.58 -3.08
N ILE A 116 11.61 11.86 -3.24
CA ILE A 116 10.21 12.27 -3.43
C ILE A 116 10.01 12.78 -4.85
N LYS A 117 8.76 12.79 -5.32
CA LYS A 117 8.35 13.41 -6.59
C LYS A 117 7.14 14.32 -6.39
N GLU A 118 6.96 15.26 -7.30
CA GLU A 118 5.76 16.11 -7.33
C GLU A 118 4.56 15.36 -7.92
N VAL A 119 3.37 15.64 -7.40
CA VAL A 119 2.07 15.12 -7.84
C VAL A 119 1.20 16.30 -8.25
N PHE A 120 0.65 16.25 -9.46
CA PHE A 120 -0.15 17.32 -10.05
C PHE A 120 -1.65 16.96 -10.03
N TYR A 121 -2.49 17.92 -9.68
CA TYR A 121 -3.94 17.76 -9.52
C TYR A 121 -4.68 18.53 -10.63
N ASN A 122 -5.91 18.10 -10.95
CA ASN A 122 -6.70 18.67 -12.06
C ASN A 122 -7.20 20.12 -11.83
N ASP A 123 -7.05 20.68 -10.62
CA ASP A 123 -7.21 22.11 -10.32
C ASP A 123 -5.91 22.92 -10.48
N GLY A 124 -4.85 22.32 -11.03
CA GLY A 124 -3.55 22.94 -11.21
C GLY A 124 -2.73 23.08 -9.91
N SER A 125 -3.18 22.49 -8.81
CA SER A 125 -2.41 22.43 -7.56
C SER A 125 -1.44 21.25 -7.55
N THR A 126 -0.48 21.28 -6.62
CA THR A 126 0.50 20.20 -6.45
C THR A 126 0.57 19.68 -5.01
N SER A 127 1.12 18.48 -4.87
CA SER A 127 1.72 17.99 -3.62
C SER A 127 3.00 17.22 -3.95
N TYR A 128 3.55 16.49 -3.00
CA TYR A 128 4.61 15.51 -3.22
C TYR A 128 4.20 14.12 -2.74
N ASP A 129 4.99 13.09 -3.09
CA ASP A 129 4.81 11.69 -2.68
C ASP A 129 6.16 10.95 -2.68
N LEU A 130 6.25 9.81 -1.99
CA LEU A 130 7.42 8.93 -2.04
C LEU A 130 7.61 8.36 -3.46
N ASN A 131 8.83 8.44 -3.98
CA ASN A 131 9.15 7.96 -5.31
C ASN A 131 9.46 6.44 -5.30
N LEU A 132 8.43 5.62 -5.07
CA LEU A 132 8.54 4.17 -5.01
C LEU A 132 7.46 3.48 -5.84
N ALA A 133 7.82 2.38 -6.50
CA ALA A 133 6.85 1.49 -7.14
C ALA A 133 5.90 0.83 -6.13
N THR A 134 6.41 0.45 -4.96
CA THR A 134 5.66 -0.21 -3.87
C THR A 134 5.88 0.49 -2.51
N PRO A 135 5.33 1.71 -2.31
CA PRO A 135 5.63 2.56 -1.15
C PRO A 135 5.25 1.97 0.21
N TYR A 136 4.38 0.94 0.24
CA TYR A 136 4.11 0.11 1.42
C TYR A 136 5.38 -0.30 2.17
N TYR A 137 6.40 -0.77 1.46
CA TYR A 137 7.63 -1.27 2.07
C TYR A 137 8.50 -0.16 2.69
N ALA A 138 8.15 1.13 2.57
CA ALA A 138 8.95 2.25 3.07
C ALA A 138 9.37 2.12 4.55
N LYS A 139 8.54 1.49 5.40
CA LYS A 139 8.85 1.19 6.82
C LYS A 139 10.00 0.19 7.02
N VAL A 140 10.33 -0.63 6.03
CA VAL A 140 11.39 -1.67 6.10
C VAL A 140 12.51 -1.47 5.10
N LEU A 141 12.31 -0.66 4.06
CA LEU A 141 13.33 -0.22 3.11
C LEU A 141 14.30 0.76 3.76
N ASN A 142 15.61 0.55 3.62
CA ASN A 142 16.59 1.61 3.85
C ASN A 142 16.52 2.70 2.76
N GLU A 143 17.26 3.80 2.93
CA GLU A 143 17.38 4.90 1.95
C GLU A 143 17.72 4.47 0.51
N LYS A 144 18.36 3.30 0.33
CA LYS A 144 18.73 2.73 -0.98
C LYS A 144 17.71 1.73 -1.55
N GLY A 145 16.62 1.52 -0.82
CA GLY A 145 15.50 0.69 -1.24
C GLY A 145 15.67 -0.79 -0.93
N TYR A 146 16.33 -1.18 0.17
CA TYR A 146 16.59 -2.60 0.47
C TYR A 146 16.04 -3.09 1.82
N PHE A 147 15.54 -4.33 1.81
CA PHE A 147 15.26 -5.17 2.99
C PHE A 147 15.42 -6.66 2.62
N ALA A 148 15.36 -7.57 3.60
CA ALA A 148 15.37 -9.01 3.36
C ALA A 148 14.37 -9.75 4.27
N VAL A 149 13.90 -10.92 3.81
CA VAL A 149 13.11 -11.88 4.59
C VAL A 149 13.81 -13.23 4.53
N GLY A 150 14.32 -13.72 5.66
CA GLY A 150 15.12 -14.94 5.71
C GLY A 150 16.40 -14.84 4.86
N ASP A 151 16.46 -15.63 3.78
CA ASP A 151 17.53 -15.66 2.77
C ASP A 151 17.21 -14.84 1.51
N THR A 152 16.03 -14.23 1.45
CA THR A 152 15.49 -13.58 0.24
C THR A 152 15.62 -12.08 0.36
N ILE A 153 16.38 -11.46 -0.56
CA ILE A 153 16.69 -10.04 -0.58
C ILE A 153 15.74 -9.31 -1.53
N TYR A 154 15.23 -8.17 -1.11
CA TYR A 154 14.32 -7.31 -1.86
C TYR A 154 14.99 -5.97 -2.18
N GLN A 155 14.80 -5.47 -3.40
CA GLN A 155 15.01 -4.07 -3.75
C GLN A 155 13.71 -3.43 -4.24
N VAL A 156 13.35 -2.26 -3.72
CA VAL A 156 12.27 -1.41 -4.23
C VAL A 156 12.86 -0.05 -4.61
N THR A 157 12.48 0.46 -5.77
CA THR A 157 12.96 1.73 -6.34
C THR A 157 11.77 2.46 -7.00
N PRO A 158 11.93 3.68 -7.55
CA PRO A 158 10.88 4.31 -8.36
C PRO A 158 10.35 3.42 -9.50
N LYS A 159 11.22 2.59 -10.09
CA LYS A 159 10.96 1.85 -11.34
C LYS A 159 10.85 0.33 -11.17
N TYR A 160 11.48 -0.25 -10.16
CA TYR A 160 11.62 -1.71 -10.04
C TYR A 160 11.28 -2.22 -8.64
N LEU A 161 10.58 -3.36 -8.60
CA LEU A 161 10.69 -4.36 -7.54
C LEU A 161 11.65 -5.44 -8.03
N LYS A 162 12.62 -5.83 -7.19
CA LYS A 162 13.57 -6.92 -7.48
C LYS A 162 13.65 -7.86 -6.29
N ILE A 163 13.75 -9.16 -6.56
CA ILE A 163 13.76 -10.22 -5.55
C ILE A 163 14.92 -11.18 -5.86
N TRP A 164 15.77 -11.50 -4.88
CA TRP A 164 16.86 -12.46 -5.01
C TRP A 164 16.74 -13.54 -3.94
N ILE A 165 16.38 -14.76 -4.35
CA ILE A 165 16.08 -15.88 -3.43
C ILE A 165 17.37 -16.66 -3.12
N GLY A 166 17.80 -16.64 -1.86
CA GLY A 166 19.11 -17.17 -1.44
C GLY A 166 20.27 -16.21 -1.76
N GLY A 167 20.01 -14.90 -1.69
CA GLY A 167 20.97 -13.86 -2.05
C GLY A 167 22.06 -13.61 -1.01
N ASP A 168 23.24 -13.18 -1.44
CA ASP A 168 24.32 -12.81 -0.51
C ASP A 168 24.07 -11.43 0.10
N ILE A 169 23.74 -11.41 1.39
CA ILE A 169 23.52 -10.23 2.24
C ILE A 169 24.72 -9.26 2.25
N ASN A 170 25.91 -9.70 1.86
CA ASN A 170 27.12 -8.86 1.76
C ASN A 170 27.31 -8.27 0.35
N ARG A 171 26.59 -8.79 -0.66
CA ARG A 171 26.65 -8.39 -2.07
C ARG A 171 25.28 -7.94 -2.60
N TYR A 172 24.34 -7.64 -1.71
CA TYR A 172 22.96 -7.23 -2.01
C TYR A 172 22.85 -6.08 -3.03
N THR A 173 23.85 -5.21 -3.08
CA THR A 173 23.96 -4.09 -4.02
C THR A 173 24.14 -4.51 -5.48
N GLU A 174 24.45 -5.78 -5.77
CA GLU A 174 24.48 -6.30 -7.14
C GLU A 174 23.10 -6.22 -7.82
N LEU A 175 22.00 -6.27 -7.04
CA LEU A 175 20.64 -6.09 -7.56
C LEU A 175 20.44 -4.78 -8.35
N ASN A 176 21.25 -3.74 -8.12
CA ASN A 176 21.21 -2.52 -8.93
C ASN A 176 21.43 -2.79 -10.42
N ASN A 177 22.28 -3.75 -10.77
CA ASN A 177 22.72 -4.02 -12.14
C ASN A 177 21.69 -4.79 -12.98
N TYR A 178 20.65 -5.36 -12.38
CA TYR A 178 19.64 -6.16 -13.09
C TYR A 178 18.43 -5.29 -13.44
N THR A 179 18.13 -5.15 -14.73
CA THR A 179 16.88 -4.55 -15.26
C THR A 179 15.90 -5.61 -15.77
N SER A 180 16.29 -6.88 -15.74
CA SER A 180 15.48 -8.05 -16.09
C SER A 180 15.80 -9.22 -15.16
N SER A 181 14.90 -10.20 -15.06
CA SER A 181 15.11 -11.43 -14.30
C SER A 181 16.31 -12.25 -14.80
N ASP A 182 16.96 -12.98 -13.90
CA ASP A 182 17.98 -14.00 -14.16
C ASP A 182 17.64 -15.24 -13.31
N GLU A 183 16.95 -16.19 -13.93
CA GLU A 183 16.54 -17.45 -13.29
C GLU A 183 17.72 -18.28 -12.81
N SER A 184 18.87 -18.22 -13.50
CA SER A 184 20.09 -18.96 -13.13
C SER A 184 20.68 -18.47 -11.81
N ARG A 185 20.42 -17.21 -11.45
CA ARG A 185 20.79 -16.59 -10.16
C ARG A 185 19.62 -16.48 -9.18
N ARG A 186 18.42 -16.96 -9.57
CA ARG A 186 17.17 -16.83 -8.81
C ARG A 186 16.80 -15.37 -8.51
N ILE A 187 17.04 -14.50 -9.48
CA ILE A 187 16.74 -13.07 -9.45
C ILE A 187 15.52 -12.78 -10.32
N PHE A 188 14.52 -12.13 -9.75
CA PHE A 188 13.27 -11.75 -10.41
C PHE A 188 13.14 -10.24 -10.40
N VAL A 189 12.73 -9.64 -11.52
CA VAL A 189 12.59 -8.17 -11.68
C VAL A 189 11.24 -7.85 -12.29
N THR A 190 10.50 -6.96 -11.62
CA THR A 190 9.26 -6.35 -12.12
C THR A 190 9.53 -4.88 -12.43
N ASP A 191 9.37 -4.49 -13.69
CA ASP A 191 9.49 -3.09 -14.14
C ASP A 191 8.12 -2.41 -14.09
N TYR A 192 7.98 -1.42 -13.19
CA TYR A 192 6.81 -0.57 -13.02
C TYR A 192 6.91 0.75 -13.81
N SER A 193 8.04 1.03 -14.47
CA SER A 193 8.22 2.24 -15.30
C SER A 193 7.60 2.11 -16.69
N GLN A 194 7.32 0.89 -17.14
CA GLN A 194 6.40 0.68 -18.25
C GLN A 194 4.98 0.93 -17.75
N LYS A 195 4.40 2.10 -18.11
CA LYS A 195 2.94 2.21 -18.19
C LYS A 195 2.48 1.07 -19.08
N ASP A 196 1.56 0.24 -18.59
CA ASP A 196 0.91 -0.79 -19.40
C ASP A 196 -0.06 -0.09 -20.36
N THR A 197 0.47 0.42 -21.47
CA THR A 197 -0.27 1.16 -22.50
C THR A 197 -1.06 0.25 -23.43
N SER A 198 -1.24 -1.04 -23.09
CA SER A 198 -1.97 -2.02 -23.88
C SER A 198 -3.50 -1.87 -23.78
N ILE A 199 -4.01 -0.67 -24.04
CA ILE A 199 -5.44 -0.46 -24.38
C ILE A 199 -5.66 -0.77 -25.87
N GLU A 200 -5.16 -1.93 -26.33
CA GLU A 200 -5.40 -2.47 -27.68
C GLU A 200 -5.71 -3.98 -27.62
N GLU A 201 -6.99 -4.28 -27.86
CA GLU A 201 -7.66 -5.56 -28.16
C GLU A 201 -7.39 -6.85 -27.33
N PRO A 202 -8.44 -7.48 -26.75
CA PRO A 202 -8.32 -8.73 -26.00
C PRO A 202 -8.27 -9.98 -26.91
N LEU A 203 -7.12 -10.25 -27.55
CA LEU A 203 -6.96 -11.39 -28.47
C LEU A 203 -5.69 -12.25 -28.25
N THR A 204 -5.68 -13.08 -27.20
CA THR A 204 -4.98 -14.38 -27.26
C THR A 204 -5.83 -15.52 -26.70
N ARG A 205 -5.80 -16.67 -27.37
CA ARG A 205 -6.52 -17.89 -26.96
C ARG A 205 -5.78 -18.60 -25.83
N THR A 206 -6.07 -18.23 -24.59
CA THR A 206 -5.90 -19.12 -23.43
C THR A 206 -7.22 -19.20 -22.66
N THR A 207 -7.48 -20.31 -21.98
CA THR A 207 -8.71 -20.51 -21.18
C THR A 207 -8.71 -19.76 -19.84
N TYR A 208 -7.83 -18.76 -19.67
CA TYR A 208 -7.83 -17.88 -18.51
C TYR A 208 -8.86 -16.75 -18.70
N PRO A 209 -9.86 -16.62 -17.81
CA PRO A 209 -10.95 -15.67 -17.99
C PRO A 209 -10.61 -14.26 -17.47
N ILE A 210 -9.41 -14.06 -16.94
CA ILE A 210 -8.95 -12.81 -16.34
C ILE A 210 -8.52 -11.84 -17.45
N THR A 211 -9.34 -10.82 -17.71
CA THR A 211 -8.90 -9.64 -18.46
C THR A 211 -8.03 -8.78 -17.54
N PHE A 212 -6.90 -8.28 -18.04
CA PHE A 212 -6.06 -7.34 -17.29
C PHE A 212 -6.87 -6.05 -17.03
N TYR A 213 -6.95 -5.64 -15.77
CA TYR A 213 -7.55 -4.39 -15.35
C TYR A 213 -6.57 -3.65 -14.44
N ASN A 214 -6.29 -2.39 -14.78
CA ASN A 214 -5.46 -1.47 -14.02
C ASN A 214 -6.31 -0.26 -13.62
N ILE A 215 -7.05 -0.37 -12.52
CA ILE A 215 -7.77 0.76 -11.93
C ILE A 215 -6.78 1.58 -11.09
N THR A 216 -6.75 2.88 -11.32
CA THR A 216 -6.14 3.88 -10.44
C THR A 216 -6.95 5.15 -10.61
N LYS A 217 -7.92 5.34 -9.71
CA LYS A 217 -8.82 6.50 -9.71
C LYS A 217 -9.01 6.98 -8.28
N GLY A 218 -9.17 8.29 -8.11
CA GLY A 218 -9.45 8.88 -6.82
C GLY A 218 -10.23 10.16 -6.94
N VAL A 219 -10.59 10.71 -5.80
CA VAL A 219 -11.23 12.03 -5.67
C VAL A 219 -10.66 12.73 -4.45
N TYR A 220 -10.74 14.06 -4.45
CA TYR A 220 -10.42 14.87 -3.29
C TYR A 220 -11.56 15.83 -2.96
N GLY A 221 -11.64 16.22 -1.70
CA GLY A 221 -12.48 17.32 -1.23
C GLY A 221 -11.65 18.31 -0.44
N ILE A 222 -11.96 19.60 -0.59
CA ILE A 222 -11.33 20.69 0.15
C ILE A 222 -12.29 21.14 1.28
N SER A 223 -11.75 21.34 2.47
CA SER A 223 -12.48 21.82 3.65
C SER A 223 -12.67 23.35 3.62
N PRO A 224 -13.57 23.91 4.45
CA PRO A 224 -13.69 25.37 4.60
C PRO A 224 -12.41 26.07 5.11
N TYR A 225 -11.41 25.31 5.60
CA TYR A 225 -10.11 25.79 6.04
C TYR A 225 -9.02 25.64 4.96
N ASN A 226 -9.41 25.28 3.73
CA ASN A 226 -8.53 24.93 2.61
C ASN A 226 -7.61 23.71 2.87
N GLU A 227 -7.94 22.88 3.87
CA GLU A 227 -7.30 21.57 4.06
C GLU A 227 -7.90 20.56 3.07
N ARG A 228 -7.08 19.68 2.51
CA ARG A 228 -7.49 18.71 1.49
C ARG A 228 -7.48 17.30 2.06
N VAL A 229 -8.50 16.52 1.72
CA VAL A 229 -8.52 15.06 1.96
C VAL A 229 -8.72 14.35 0.63
N VAL A 230 -7.89 13.34 0.37
CA VAL A 230 -7.89 12.55 -0.86
C VAL A 230 -8.23 11.09 -0.53
N VAL A 231 -9.06 10.46 -1.35
CA VAL A 231 -9.30 9.02 -1.32
C VAL A 231 -9.06 8.43 -2.71
N ILE A 232 -8.28 7.36 -2.79
CA ILE A 232 -7.87 6.74 -4.05
C ILE A 232 -8.09 5.23 -3.96
N PHE A 233 -8.56 4.63 -5.04
CA PHE A 233 -8.75 3.19 -5.17
C PHE A 233 -7.89 2.66 -6.31
N TYR A 234 -7.21 1.55 -6.02
CA TYR A 234 -6.34 0.83 -6.92
C TYR A 234 -6.81 -0.62 -7.03
N ASP A 235 -6.86 -1.14 -8.25
CA ASP A 235 -7.09 -2.56 -8.51
C ASP A 235 -6.27 -2.95 -9.74
N LYS A 236 -5.15 -3.62 -9.53
CA LYS A 236 -4.24 -4.11 -10.58
C LYS A 236 -4.13 -5.63 -10.52
N THR A 237 -4.14 -6.31 -11.66
CA THR A 237 -4.00 -7.77 -11.75
C THR A 237 -2.98 -8.16 -12.81
N ASN A 238 -2.05 -9.08 -12.49
CA ASN A 238 -1.11 -9.67 -13.46
C ASN A 238 -1.22 -11.21 -13.44
N LEU A 239 -0.95 -11.90 -14.55
CA LEU A 239 -0.99 -13.37 -14.63
C LEU A 239 0.32 -14.03 -14.18
N LEU A 240 0.22 -15.05 -13.32
CA LEU A 240 1.31 -15.98 -12.98
C LEU A 240 1.25 -17.18 -13.92
N ILE A 241 1.69 -16.97 -15.16
CA ILE A 241 1.59 -17.96 -16.27
C ILE A 241 2.17 -19.33 -15.88
N ALA A 242 3.34 -19.34 -15.23
CA ALA A 242 4.05 -20.57 -14.84
C ALA A 242 3.38 -21.38 -13.71
N GLN A 243 2.42 -20.78 -12.99
CA GLN A 243 1.72 -21.42 -11.85
C GLN A 243 0.22 -21.63 -12.11
N HIS A 244 -0.32 -21.16 -13.24
CA HIS A 244 -1.76 -21.03 -13.46
C HIS A 244 -2.43 -20.23 -12.32
N GLY A 245 -1.91 -19.03 -12.06
CA GLY A 245 -2.43 -18.13 -11.03
C GLY A 245 -2.42 -16.66 -11.46
N TYR A 246 -2.62 -15.76 -10.49
CA TYR A 246 -2.54 -14.32 -10.66
C TYR A 246 -1.94 -13.64 -9.43
N THR A 247 -1.31 -12.48 -9.66
CA THR A 247 -1.02 -11.48 -8.61
C THR A 247 -2.10 -10.41 -8.66
N ARG A 248 -2.49 -9.86 -7.50
CA ARG A 248 -3.42 -8.73 -7.44
C ARG A 248 -3.01 -7.69 -6.41
N GLU A 249 -2.96 -6.43 -6.81
CA GLU A 249 -2.84 -5.28 -5.93
C GLU A 249 -4.19 -4.55 -5.87
N THR A 250 -5.05 -4.90 -4.91
CA THR A 250 -6.31 -4.17 -4.65
C THR A 250 -6.20 -3.42 -3.32
N TYR A 251 -6.27 -2.09 -3.33
CA TYR A 251 -6.13 -1.28 -2.12
C TYR A 251 -6.79 0.10 -2.21
N CYS A 252 -7.26 0.61 -1.07
CA CYS A 252 -7.59 2.02 -0.88
C CYS A 252 -6.37 2.78 -0.36
N ARG A 253 -6.29 4.09 -0.63
CA ARG A 253 -5.35 5.04 -0.03
C ARG A 253 -6.13 6.25 0.48
N ALA A 254 -5.79 6.72 1.68
CA ALA A 254 -6.35 7.89 2.34
C ALA A 254 -5.22 8.90 2.61
N ILE A 255 -5.39 10.15 2.19
CA ILE A 255 -4.36 11.19 2.32
C ILE A 255 -4.94 12.45 2.96
N GLY A 256 -4.27 13.00 3.97
CA GLY A 256 -4.54 14.30 4.59
C GLY A 256 -3.49 15.33 4.22
N GLN A 257 -3.93 16.53 3.83
CA GLN A 257 -3.06 17.57 3.25
C GLN A 257 -3.46 18.98 3.71
N GLU A 258 -2.49 19.88 3.83
CA GLU A 258 -2.68 21.30 4.16
C GLU A 258 -1.93 22.24 3.20
N PRO A 259 -2.44 23.46 2.95
CA PRO A 259 -1.92 24.34 1.91
C PRO A 259 -0.68 25.13 2.38
N ILE A 260 0.32 25.24 1.51
CA ILE A 260 1.57 25.96 1.78
C ILE A 260 1.40 27.46 1.46
N PRO A 261 1.60 28.39 2.40
CA PRO A 261 1.24 29.80 2.23
C PRO A 261 1.90 30.51 1.02
N GLY A 262 1.06 31.14 0.21
CA GLY A 262 1.48 31.84 -1.01
C GLY A 262 2.03 30.91 -2.10
N THR A 263 1.45 29.71 -2.23
CA THR A 263 1.67 28.76 -3.34
C THR A 263 0.33 28.14 -3.76
N ASN A 264 0.32 27.31 -4.80
CA ASN A 264 -0.78 26.37 -5.09
C ASN A 264 -0.40 24.93 -4.68
N SER A 265 0.47 24.78 -3.67
CA SER A 265 1.08 23.52 -3.26
C SER A 265 0.55 23.07 -1.89
N TYR A 266 0.48 21.76 -1.68
CA TYR A 266 0.02 21.13 -0.44
C TYR A 266 1.11 20.24 0.15
N SER A 267 1.27 20.31 1.47
CA SER A 267 2.03 19.33 2.27
C SER A 267 1.09 18.31 2.91
N PHE A 268 1.63 17.21 3.43
CA PHE A 268 0.86 16.26 4.21
C PHE A 268 0.54 16.82 5.61
N LYS A 269 -0.67 16.53 6.11
CA LYS A 269 -1.11 16.84 7.47
C LYS A 269 -1.77 15.61 8.09
N VAL A 270 -1.45 15.34 9.36
CA VAL A 270 -2.11 14.27 10.13
C VAL A 270 -3.57 14.67 10.37
N ILE A 271 -4.49 13.81 9.93
CA ILE A 271 -5.94 13.94 10.11
C ILE A 271 -6.47 12.76 10.93
N ASN A 272 -7.47 13.01 11.76
CA ASN A 272 -8.30 11.98 12.36
C ASN A 272 -9.56 11.81 11.48
N TYR A 273 -9.87 10.60 11.03
CA TYR A 273 -10.99 10.35 10.11
C TYR A 273 -11.66 8.99 10.32
N SER A 274 -12.97 8.94 10.05
CA SER A 274 -13.68 7.68 9.82
C SER A 274 -13.56 7.27 8.34
N TYR A 275 -13.41 5.98 8.07
CA TYR A 275 -13.48 5.41 6.72
C TYR A 275 -14.59 4.38 6.58
N ASN A 276 -15.13 4.27 5.38
CA ASN A 276 -16.10 3.24 4.99
C ASN A 276 -15.79 2.80 3.56
N PHE A 277 -15.36 1.56 3.41
CA PHE A 277 -15.01 0.95 2.12
C PHE A 277 -15.94 -0.23 1.87
N MET A 278 -16.59 -0.24 0.71
CA MET A 278 -17.61 -1.21 0.31
C MET A 278 -17.29 -1.78 -1.06
N PHE A 279 -17.46 -3.08 -1.24
CA PHE A 279 -17.09 -3.78 -2.47
C PHE A 279 -18.17 -4.79 -2.87
N GLY A 280 -18.52 -4.80 -4.14
CA GLY A 280 -19.28 -5.86 -4.79
C GLY A 280 -18.37 -6.75 -5.62
N THR A 281 -18.60 -8.06 -5.56
CA THR A 281 -17.85 -9.04 -6.36
C THR A 281 -18.78 -10.00 -7.09
N GLN A 282 -18.25 -10.64 -8.14
CA GLN A 282 -18.84 -11.81 -8.77
C GLN A 282 -17.77 -12.90 -8.91
N THR A 283 -18.04 -14.11 -8.42
CA THR A 283 -17.16 -15.29 -8.55
C THR A 283 -18.01 -16.47 -8.99
N ALA A 284 -17.60 -17.20 -10.05
CA ALA A 284 -18.39 -18.28 -10.67
C ALA A 284 -19.89 -17.96 -10.92
N GLY A 285 -20.21 -16.69 -11.20
CA GLY A 285 -21.59 -16.20 -11.39
C GLY A 285 -22.38 -15.91 -10.10
N VAL A 286 -21.83 -16.22 -8.92
CA VAL A 286 -22.37 -15.80 -7.61
C VAL A 286 -22.00 -14.35 -7.35
N ASN A 287 -22.98 -13.49 -7.11
CA ASN A 287 -22.77 -12.11 -6.67
C ASN A 287 -22.62 -12.06 -5.14
N ASP A 288 -21.68 -11.25 -4.67
CA ASP A 288 -21.40 -11.07 -3.25
C ASP A 288 -21.02 -9.61 -2.94
N SER A 289 -21.02 -9.23 -1.65
CA SER A 289 -20.55 -7.90 -1.24
C SER A 289 -20.08 -7.88 0.21
N PHE A 290 -19.15 -6.97 0.53
CA PHE A 290 -18.69 -6.74 1.89
C PHE A 290 -18.37 -5.27 2.16
N GLN A 291 -18.21 -4.94 3.44
CA GLN A 291 -18.01 -3.60 3.93
C GLN A 291 -17.06 -3.62 5.13
N GLN A 292 -16.01 -2.79 5.09
CA GLN A 292 -15.22 -2.46 6.28
C GLN A 292 -15.46 -1.00 6.66
N ARG A 293 -15.59 -0.75 7.96
CA ARG A 293 -15.54 0.59 8.55
C ARG A 293 -14.50 0.63 9.66
N GLY A 294 -14.02 1.82 9.97
CA GLY A 294 -13.15 2.08 11.10
C GLY A 294 -12.83 3.55 11.22
N ASP A 295 -12.03 3.88 12.22
CA ASP A 295 -11.46 5.20 12.44
C ASP A 295 -9.94 5.09 12.41
N ALA A 296 -9.25 6.12 11.94
CA ALA A 296 -7.80 6.16 11.77
C ALA A 296 -7.22 7.55 12.01
N LEU A 297 -5.93 7.59 12.33
CA LEU A 297 -5.14 8.80 12.58
C LEU A 297 -3.83 8.69 11.78
N GLY A 298 -3.68 9.53 10.77
CA GLY A 298 -2.55 9.47 9.85
C GLY A 298 -2.64 10.55 8.77
N TYR A 299 -1.66 10.59 7.88
CA TYR A 299 -1.61 11.54 6.76
C TYR A 299 -1.54 10.86 5.39
N ASP A 300 -1.12 9.59 5.33
CA ASP A 300 -1.00 8.78 4.13
C ASP A 300 -1.08 7.31 4.54
N ASP A 301 -2.29 6.76 4.47
CA ASP A 301 -2.62 5.42 4.93
C ASP A 301 -3.14 4.55 3.77
N TYR A 302 -2.67 3.31 3.73
CA TYR A 302 -3.05 2.31 2.75
C TYR A 302 -3.94 1.25 3.40
N TYR A 303 -4.85 0.66 2.61
CA TYR A 303 -5.75 -0.40 3.05
C TYR A 303 -5.90 -1.50 1.98
N THR A 304 -5.27 -2.66 2.18
CA THR A 304 -5.39 -3.83 1.31
C THR A 304 -6.81 -4.38 1.33
N VAL A 305 -7.40 -4.60 0.16
CA VAL A 305 -8.75 -5.15 -0.02
C VAL A 305 -8.64 -6.62 -0.44
N TYR A 306 -8.84 -7.52 0.51
CA TYR A 306 -8.80 -8.96 0.31
C TYR A 306 -10.16 -9.47 -0.19
N LEU A 307 -10.40 -9.36 -1.50
CA LEU A 307 -11.67 -9.75 -2.12
C LEU A 307 -12.09 -11.22 -1.84
N PRO A 308 -11.22 -12.25 -1.90
CA PRO A 308 -11.60 -13.63 -1.56
C PRO A 308 -12.02 -13.81 -0.08
N TYR A 309 -11.36 -13.07 0.82
CA TYR A 309 -11.57 -13.19 2.28
C TYR A 309 -12.55 -12.14 2.83
N LYS A 310 -13.15 -11.30 1.97
CA LYS A 310 -14.12 -10.25 2.32
C LYS A 310 -13.62 -9.29 3.42
N MET A 311 -12.32 -9.00 3.42
CA MET A 311 -11.62 -8.30 4.49
C MET A 311 -10.88 -7.07 3.95
N VAL A 312 -10.77 -6.03 4.77
CA VAL A 312 -9.85 -4.91 4.52
C VAL A 312 -8.89 -4.79 5.69
N VAL A 313 -7.60 -4.61 5.42
CA VAL A 313 -6.54 -4.50 6.44
C VAL A 313 -5.67 -3.29 6.13
N ALA A 314 -5.36 -2.47 7.14
CA ALA A 314 -4.38 -1.39 6.99
C ALA A 314 -3.03 -1.95 6.51
N GLY A 315 -2.47 -1.36 5.45
CA GLY A 315 -1.36 -1.87 4.66
C GLY A 315 -1.65 -1.84 3.15
N LYS A 316 -0.68 -2.27 2.32
CA LYS A 316 -0.85 -2.58 0.89
C LYS A 316 -0.10 -3.88 0.60
N THR A 317 -0.84 -4.98 0.43
CA THR A 317 -0.29 -6.32 0.20
C THR A 317 -0.60 -6.76 -1.22
N ILE A 318 0.39 -7.35 -1.91
CA ILE A 318 0.14 -8.06 -3.17
C ILE A 318 -0.38 -9.45 -2.83
N LEU A 319 -1.47 -9.86 -3.48
CA LEU A 319 -2.10 -11.17 -3.26
C LEU A 319 -1.74 -12.10 -4.41
N GLU A 320 -1.06 -13.22 -4.11
CA GLU A 320 -0.85 -14.30 -5.08
C GLU A 320 -1.90 -15.40 -4.84
N SER A 321 -2.54 -15.89 -5.90
CA SER A 321 -3.58 -16.92 -5.81
C SER A 321 -3.68 -17.75 -7.10
N THR A 322 -4.00 -19.04 -6.94
CA THR A 322 -4.39 -19.98 -8.00
C THR A 322 -5.89 -20.34 -7.93
N ASP A 323 -6.65 -19.65 -7.09
CA ASP A 323 -8.08 -19.88 -6.86
C ASP A 323 -8.93 -19.22 -7.96
N GLU A 324 -10.25 -19.40 -7.91
CA GLU A 324 -11.16 -18.67 -8.80
C GLU A 324 -11.03 -17.14 -8.63
N PHE A 325 -10.98 -16.42 -9.75
CA PHE A 325 -10.81 -14.97 -9.76
C PHE A 325 -12.10 -14.23 -9.35
N PRO A 326 -12.11 -13.43 -8.27
CA PRO A 326 -13.26 -12.62 -7.89
C PRO A 326 -13.29 -11.32 -8.72
N TYR A 327 -14.23 -11.22 -9.66
CA TYR A 327 -14.41 -10.01 -10.44
C TYR A 327 -14.97 -8.91 -9.52
N LEU A 328 -14.27 -7.78 -9.44
CA LEU A 328 -14.79 -6.60 -8.75
C LEU A 328 -15.88 -5.98 -9.63
N SER A 329 -17.15 -6.04 -9.20
CA SER A 329 -18.29 -5.55 -9.98
C SER A 329 -18.61 -4.09 -9.68
N TRP A 330 -18.46 -3.67 -8.42
CA TRP A 330 -18.51 -2.27 -7.99
C TRP A 330 -17.67 -2.05 -6.72
N PHE A 331 -17.33 -0.80 -6.44
CA PHE A 331 -16.72 -0.37 -5.18
C PHE A 331 -17.27 1.01 -4.79
N GLU A 332 -17.35 1.30 -3.50
CA GLU A 332 -17.59 2.65 -2.95
C GLU A 332 -16.58 2.93 -1.84
N CYS A 333 -15.83 4.03 -1.98
CA CYS A 333 -14.80 4.44 -1.05
C CYS A 333 -15.15 5.79 -0.44
N ILE A 334 -15.30 5.85 0.88
CA ILE A 334 -15.69 7.06 1.63
C ILE A 334 -14.68 7.33 2.76
N ILE A 335 -14.23 8.58 2.87
CA ILE A 335 -13.63 9.16 4.07
C ILE A 335 -14.60 10.23 4.61
N TYR A 336 -14.82 10.28 5.93
CA TYR A 336 -15.79 11.15 6.57
C TYR A 336 -15.40 11.48 8.03
N ARG A 337 -16.09 12.45 8.66
CA ARG A 337 -15.85 12.90 10.06
C ARG A 337 -14.40 13.34 10.31
N ILE A 338 -13.85 14.13 9.40
CA ILE A 338 -12.48 14.61 9.52
C ILE A 338 -12.38 15.61 10.67
N THR A 339 -11.49 15.33 11.61
CA THR A 339 -11.24 16.17 12.80
C THR A 339 -9.78 16.57 12.82
N ARG A 340 -9.54 17.87 13.04
CA ARG A 340 -8.19 18.40 13.26
C ARG A 340 -7.62 17.85 14.56
N VAL A 341 -6.35 17.46 14.54
CA VAL A 341 -5.65 16.95 15.73
C VAL A 341 -5.27 18.09 16.68
N ASP A 342 -5.14 19.28 16.08
CA ASP A 342 -4.69 20.56 16.60
C ASP A 342 -5.81 21.43 17.21
N GLU A 343 -7.09 21.09 16.99
CA GLU A 343 -8.24 21.86 17.52
C GLU A 343 -9.40 20.94 17.94
N SER A 344 -10.24 21.40 18.88
CA SER A 344 -11.49 20.72 19.27
C SER A 344 -12.63 20.87 18.23
N SER A 345 -12.29 21.10 16.96
CA SER A 345 -13.20 21.40 15.85
C SER A 345 -13.28 20.21 14.87
N THR A 346 -14.35 19.41 14.95
CA THR A 346 -14.68 18.42 13.91
C THR A 346 -15.44 19.11 12.78
N PHE A 347 -14.96 19.01 11.54
CA PHE A 347 -15.70 19.46 10.36
C PHE A 347 -16.23 18.26 9.56
N GLN A 348 -17.49 18.31 9.14
CA GLN A 348 -18.10 17.21 8.38
C GLN A 348 -17.84 17.34 6.88
N LEU A 349 -16.58 17.22 6.48
CA LEU A 349 -16.24 16.87 5.10
C LEU A 349 -16.54 15.36 4.88
N ARG A 350 -17.10 15.05 3.71
CA ARG A 350 -17.25 13.69 3.19
C ARG A 350 -16.60 13.64 1.81
N VAL A 351 -15.53 12.86 1.67
CA VAL A 351 -14.86 12.63 0.39
C VAL A 351 -15.22 11.22 -0.04
N ALA A 352 -15.98 11.08 -1.14
CA ALA A 352 -16.55 9.80 -1.52
C ALA A 352 -16.74 9.62 -3.03
N PHE A 353 -16.40 8.43 -3.52
CA PHE A 353 -16.65 8.01 -4.90
C PHE A 353 -16.99 6.53 -5.02
N ARG A 354 -17.78 6.21 -6.04
CA ARG A 354 -18.22 4.86 -6.43
C ARG A 354 -17.75 4.57 -7.85
N GLY A 355 -17.15 3.40 -8.04
CA GLY A 355 -16.95 2.81 -9.35
C GLY A 355 -17.90 1.63 -9.54
N GLU A 356 -18.55 1.54 -10.70
CA GLU A 356 -19.44 0.43 -11.05
C GLU A 356 -19.20 -0.02 -12.50
N ARG A 357 -19.05 -1.33 -12.73
CA ARG A 357 -18.84 -1.87 -14.09
C ARG A 357 -20.12 -1.84 -14.91
N GLN A 358 -19.96 -1.70 -16.23
CA GLN A 358 -21.05 -1.90 -17.18
C GLN A 358 -21.69 -3.31 -17.10
N THR A 359 -20.90 -4.34 -16.79
CA THR A 359 -21.40 -5.68 -16.43
C THR A 359 -20.55 -6.26 -15.29
N PRO A 360 -21.08 -7.14 -14.42
CA PRO A 360 -20.35 -7.59 -13.22
C PRO A 360 -18.97 -8.22 -13.47
N THR A 361 -18.79 -8.84 -14.64
CA THR A 361 -17.59 -9.60 -15.04
C THR A 361 -16.78 -8.93 -16.17
N SER A 362 -17.32 -7.92 -16.86
CA SER A 362 -16.68 -7.35 -18.06
C SER A 362 -17.05 -5.89 -18.34
N GLY A 363 -16.30 -5.26 -19.25
CA GLY A 363 -16.50 -3.86 -19.65
C GLY A 363 -15.88 -2.84 -18.69
N PRO A 364 -15.97 -1.55 -19.04
CA PRO A 364 -15.37 -0.46 -18.28
C PRO A 364 -16.10 -0.21 -16.95
N PHE A 365 -15.40 0.48 -16.06
CA PHE A 365 -15.99 1.11 -14.88
C PHE A 365 -16.49 2.52 -15.21
N PHE A 366 -17.70 2.84 -14.77
CA PHE A 366 -18.19 4.21 -14.64
C PHE A 366 -17.93 4.71 -13.23
N TYR A 367 -17.51 5.97 -13.10
CA TYR A 367 -17.17 6.58 -11.81
C TYR A 367 -18.15 7.70 -11.48
N THR A 368 -18.59 7.75 -10.22
CA THR A 368 -19.53 8.76 -9.71
C THR A 368 -19.07 9.27 -8.36
N PHE A 369 -19.16 10.58 -8.14
CA PHE A 369 -19.00 11.16 -6.80
C PHE A 369 -20.23 10.82 -5.96
N VAL A 370 -20.02 10.29 -4.75
CA VAL A 370 -21.13 10.03 -3.81
C VAL A 370 -21.30 11.24 -2.90
N ASN A 371 -21.70 12.35 -3.51
CA ASN A 371 -21.95 13.60 -2.79
C ASN A 371 -23.16 13.41 -1.87
N GLY A 372 -22.99 13.70 -0.58
CA GLY A 372 -23.91 13.25 0.46
C GLY A 372 -23.62 13.84 1.83
N SER A 373 -23.23 15.11 1.83
CA SER A 373 -23.15 16.01 2.99
C SER A 373 -24.13 17.18 2.76
N SER A 374 -24.70 17.73 3.83
CA SER A 374 -25.59 18.91 3.76
C SER A 374 -24.87 20.22 3.46
N VAL A 375 -23.53 20.17 3.43
CA VAL A 375 -22.63 21.21 2.91
C VAL A 375 -21.90 20.57 1.72
N PRO A 376 -21.95 21.14 0.50
CA PRO A 376 -21.12 20.65 -0.59
C PRO A 376 -19.64 20.90 -0.27
N PRO A 377 -18.70 20.05 -0.73
CA PRO A 377 -17.30 20.47 -0.79
C PRO A 377 -17.22 21.75 -1.62
N VAL A 378 -16.48 22.76 -1.14
CA VAL A 378 -16.44 24.09 -1.78
C VAL A 378 -15.88 23.96 -3.19
N ASP A 379 -14.79 23.20 -3.31
CA ASP A 379 -14.28 22.63 -4.55
C ASP A 379 -13.90 21.15 -4.31
N GLY A 380 -14.05 20.31 -5.33
CA GLY A 380 -13.71 18.89 -5.29
C GLY A 380 -13.63 18.29 -6.69
N GLY A 381 -12.53 17.61 -6.99
CA GLY A 381 -12.18 17.16 -8.34
C GLY A 381 -11.96 15.65 -8.47
N ILE A 382 -12.02 15.16 -9.71
CA ILE A 382 -11.61 13.80 -10.05
C ILE A 382 -10.09 13.78 -10.19
N LEU A 383 -9.42 12.77 -9.61
CA LEU A 383 -8.06 12.40 -9.99
C LEU A 383 -8.12 11.48 -11.22
N GLU A 384 -8.00 12.09 -12.38
CA GLU A 384 -7.76 11.41 -13.66
C GLU A 384 -6.24 11.28 -13.82
N GLU A 385 -5.71 10.07 -13.65
CA GLU A 385 -4.26 9.77 -13.64
C GLU A 385 -3.42 10.53 -12.59
N LEU A 386 -3.17 9.88 -11.45
CA LEU A 386 -1.86 10.06 -10.80
C LEU A 386 -0.79 9.59 -11.80
N ILE A 387 -0.10 10.52 -12.44
CA ILE A 387 1.03 10.21 -13.32
C ILE A 387 2.16 9.62 -12.46
N PRO A 388 2.60 8.38 -12.71
CA PRO A 388 3.71 7.77 -11.99
C PRO A 388 5.07 8.30 -12.48
#